data_AF-A0A841J1A1-F1
#
_entry.id   AF-A0A841J1A1-F1
#
_cell.length_a   1.000
_cell.length_b   1.000
_cell.length_c   1.000
_cell.angle_alpha   90.00
_cell.angle_beta   90.00
_cell.angle_gamma   90.00
#
_symmetry.space_group_name_H-M   'P 1'
#
loop_
_entity.id
_entity.type
_entity.pdbx_description
1 polymer ?
#
loop_
_entity_poly.entity_id
_entity_poly.type
_entity_poly.pdbx_seq_one_letter_code
_entity_poly.pdbx_strand_id
1 'polypeptide(L)' 'MSNLNEGDRLDFELEVDRRGKMAAVNLQNKAD' A
#
# COMPACT_ATOMS: atom_id res chain seq x y z
N MET A 1 13.97 -3.77 7.04
CA MET A 1 12.95 -3.31 6.08
C MET A 1 12.64 -4.51 5.22
N SER A 2 11.43 -5.05 5.31
CA SER A 2 11.00 -6.15 4.47
C SER A 2 11.05 -5.67 3.02
N ASN A 3 11.79 -6.37 2.15
CA ASN A 3 11.75 -6.06 0.73
C ASN A 3 10.35 -6.37 0.21
N LEU A 4 9.76 -5.44 -0.52
CA LEU A 4 8.50 -5.64 -1.23
C LEU A 4 8.77 -6.46 -2.49
N ASN A 5 8.06 -7.57 -2.66
CA ASN A 5 8.14 -8.43 -3.84
C ASN A 5 6.80 -8.49 -4.57
N GLU A 6 6.86 -8.82 -5.86
CA GLU A 6 5.66 -9.05 -6.65
C GLU A 6 4.89 -10.28 -6.13
N GLY A 7 3.57 -10.11 -5.96
CA GLY A 7 2.69 -11.15 -5.43
C GLY A 7 2.47 -11.08 -3.92
N ASP A 8 3.19 -10.21 -3.20
CA ASP A 8 2.98 -10.02 -1.76
C ASP A 8 1.58 -9.44 -1.47
N ARG A 9 0.94 -9.96 -0.42
CA ARG A 9 -0.34 -9.45 0.07
C ARG A 9 -0.11 -8.47 1.20
N LEU A 10 -0.67 -7.27 1.06
CA LEU A 10 -0.47 -6.16 1.98
C LEU A 10 -1.79 -5.53 2.36
N ASP A 11 -1.82 -4.97 3.58
CA ASP A 11 -2.79 -3.97 3.97
C ASP A 11 -2.19 -2.57 3.75
N PHE A 12 -3.05 -1.61 3.40
CA PHE A 12 -2.64 -0.25 3.05
C PHE A 12 -3.77 0.73 3.27
N GLU A 13 -3.42 2.01 3.28
CA GLU A 13 -4.36 3.12 3.33
C GLU A 13 -4.41 3.82 1.97
N LEU A 14 -5.56 4.42 1.63
CA LEU A 14 -5.72 5.19 0.39
C LEU A 14 -5.65 6.68 0.67
N GLU A 15 -4.79 7.37 -0.07
CA GLU A 15 -4.78 8.83 -0.13
C GLU A 15 -5.14 9.33 -1.53
N VAL A 16 -5.78 10.49 -1.58
CA VAL A 16 -6.19 11.15 -2.83
C VAL A 16 -5.44 12.46 -2.98
N ASP A 17 -4.70 12.62 -4.08
CA ASP A 17 -4.02 13.88 -4.39
C ASP A 17 -5.04 14.96 -4.83
N ARG A 18 -4.57 16.22 -4.93
CA ARG A 18 -5.44 17.35 -5.31
C ARG A 18 -6.02 17.24 -6.72
N ARG A 19 -5.53 16.31 -7.55
CA ARG A 19 -5.99 16.04 -8.91
C ARG A 19 -6.97 14.86 -8.96
N GLY A 20 -7.31 14.28 -7.81
CA GLY A 20 -8.18 13.12 -7.69
C GLY A 20 -7.49 11.77 -7.92
N LYS A 21 -6.15 11.72 -7.96
CA LYS A 21 -5.43 10.46 -8.13
C LYS A 21 -5.26 9.74 -6.80
N MET A 22 -5.49 8.43 -6.80
CA MET A 22 -5.34 7.59 -5.62
C MET A 22 -3.95 6.98 -5.54
N ALA A 23 -3.38 6.95 -4.34
CA ALA A 23 -2.15 6.23 -4.02
C ALA A 23 -2.36 5.35 -2.79
N ALA A 24 -1.79 4.14 -2.81
CA ALA A 24 -1.68 3.31 -1.62
C ALA A 24 -0.50 3.79 -0.78
N VAL A 25 -0.73 4.05 0.50
CA VAL A 25 0.27 4.51 1.46
C VAL A 25 0.31 3.59 2.66
N ASN A 26 1.35 3.71 3.50
CA ASN A 26 1.51 2.93 4.73
C ASN A 26 1.39 1.41 4.51
N LEU A 27 2.08 0.88 3.49
CA LEU A 27 2.08 -0.54 3.14
C LEU A 27 2.57 -1.40 4.31
N GLN A 28 1.77 -2.40 4.70
CA GLN A 28 2.09 -3.35 5.77
C GLN A 28 1.80 -4.77 5.31
N ASN A 29 2.58 -5.73 5.80
CA ASN A 29 2.29 -7.14 5.52
C ASN A 29 0.92 -7.50 6.05
N LYS A 30 0.10 -8.14 5.21
CA LYS A 30 -1.20 -8.64 5.64
C LYS A 30 -0.99 -9.72 6.68
N ALA A 31 -1.51 -9.52 7.89
CA ALA A 31 -1.59 -10.58 8.88
C ALA A 31 -2.77 -11.49 8.52
N ASP A 32 -2.54 -12.80 8.49
CA ASP A 32 -3.61 -13.81 8.36
C ASP A 32 -4.47 -13.90 9.63
#